data_AF-A0A2M6WA39-F1
#
_entry.id   AF-A0A2M6WA39-F1
#
_cell.length_a   1.000
_cell.length_b   1.000
_cell.length_c   1.000
_cell.angle_alpha   90.00
_cell.angle_beta   90.00
_cell.angle_gamma   90.00
#
_symmetry.space_group_name_H-M   'P 1'
#
loop_
_entity.id
_entity.type
_entity.pdbx_description
1 polymer ?
#
loop_
_entity_poly.entity_id
_entity_poly.type
_entity_poly.pdbx_seq_one_letter_code
_entity_poly.pdbx_strand_id
1 'polypeptide(L)'
;YCSAGYVQYPCRATAFLKKFAAENRRSLNIFNTYEWGGFLVWQLPEHKIFIDGRMPAWFGEAGQSPYTTWLKIIQASIDWDKKLTAYGTDCLFIGPGTFLDLLLQEQAERFGYRAIYRDDLAAIWLKS
;
A
#
# COMPACT_ATOMS: atom_id res chain seq x y z
N TYR A 1 -16.96 -3.18 12.65
CA TYR A 1 -16.01 -3.92 11.79
C TYR A 1 -14.58 -3.46 11.98
N CYS A 2 -14.28 -2.14 12.05
CA CYS A 2 -12.91 -1.63 12.16
C CYS A 2 -12.10 -2.16 13.36
N SER A 3 -12.73 -2.31 14.52
CA SER A 3 -12.10 -2.71 15.78
C SER A 3 -12.76 -3.94 16.43
N ALA A 4 -13.65 -4.61 15.71
CA ALA A 4 -14.51 -5.66 16.26
C ALA A 4 -14.00 -7.10 15.98
N GLY A 5 -12.79 -7.25 15.41
CA GLY A 5 -12.18 -8.54 15.10
C GLY A 5 -10.69 -8.57 15.43
N TYR A 6 -10.06 -9.73 15.29
CA TYR A 6 -8.62 -9.94 15.56
C TYR A 6 -7.70 -9.10 14.65
N VAL A 7 -8.15 -8.78 13.43
CA VAL A 7 -7.45 -7.88 12.51
C VAL A 7 -8.04 -6.48 12.66
N GLN A 8 -7.21 -5.52 13.06
CA GLN A 8 -7.60 -4.11 13.05
C GLN A 8 -7.52 -3.57 11.61
N TYR A 9 -8.63 -3.03 11.13
CA TYR A 9 -8.70 -2.44 9.79
C TYR A 9 -8.40 -0.94 9.84
N PRO A 10 -7.69 -0.39 8.82
CA PRO A 10 -7.22 0.99 8.81
C PRO A 10 -8.32 1.99 8.41
N CYS A 11 -9.48 1.94 9.06
CA CYS A 11 -10.66 2.72 8.68
C CYS A 11 -10.43 4.23 8.66
N ARG A 12 -9.65 4.77 9.60
CA ARG A 12 -9.34 6.21 9.63
C ARG A 12 -8.50 6.63 8.42
N ALA A 13 -7.44 5.88 8.14
CA ALA A 13 -6.59 6.08 6.97
C ALA A 13 -7.36 5.90 5.66
N THR A 14 -8.25 4.91 5.58
CA THR A 14 -9.13 4.68 4.42
C THR A 14 -10.11 5.83 4.20
N ALA A 15 -10.74 6.32 5.27
CA ALA A 15 -11.64 7.47 5.19
C ALA A 15 -10.89 8.73 4.74
N PHE A 16 -9.68 8.95 5.27
CA PHE A 16 -8.79 10.02 4.83
C PHE A 16 -8.45 9.90 3.33
N LEU A 17 -7.99 8.74 2.88
CA LEU A 17 -7.56 8.54 1.50
C LEU A 17 -8.71 8.72 0.51
N LYS A 18 -9.91 8.25 0.87
CA LYS A 18 -11.13 8.44 0.08
C LYS A 18 -11.45 9.93 -0.11
N LYS A 19 -11.37 10.71 0.99
CA LYS A 19 -11.57 12.16 0.93
C LYS A 19 -10.49 12.85 0.09
N PHE A 20 -9.23 12.52 0.33
CA PHE A 20 -8.09 13.05 -0.42
C PHE A 20 -8.22 12.80 -1.92
N ALA A 21 -8.55 11.57 -2.33
CA ALA A 21 -8.74 11.20 -3.73
C ALA A 21 -9.88 11.97 -4.39
N ALA A 22 -11.02 12.12 -3.70
CA ALA A 22 -12.17 12.87 -4.19
C ALA A 22 -11.84 14.35 -4.41
N GLU A 23 -11.16 14.99 -3.44
CA GLU A 23 -10.74 16.39 -3.53
C GLU A 23 -9.76 16.64 -4.67
N ASN A 24 -8.87 15.68 -4.93
CA ASN A 24 -7.87 15.76 -6.01
C ASN A 24 -8.38 15.18 -7.34
N ARG A 25 -9.63 14.69 -7.40
CA ARG A 25 -10.26 14.08 -8.58
C ARG A 25 -9.38 13.03 -9.27
N ARG A 26 -8.70 12.18 -8.49
CA ARG A 26 -7.80 11.15 -9.02
C ARG A 26 -8.10 9.77 -8.44
N SER A 27 -8.08 8.77 -9.31
CA SER A 27 -7.89 7.38 -8.89
C SER A 27 -6.42 7.17 -8.52
N LEU A 28 -6.16 6.16 -7.70
CA LEU A 28 -4.83 5.81 -7.19
C LEU A 28 -4.57 4.34 -7.49
N ASN A 29 -3.30 4.02 -7.68
CA ASN A 29 -2.78 2.66 -7.76
C ASN A 29 -1.96 2.38 -6.49
N ILE A 30 -2.62 1.66 -5.57
CA ILE A 30 -2.24 1.57 -4.17
C ILE A 30 -1.48 0.26 -3.93
N PHE A 31 -0.21 0.37 -3.54
CA PHE A 31 0.52 -0.72 -2.91
C PHE A 31 0.12 -0.79 -1.42
N ASN A 32 -0.49 -1.89 -0.99
CA ASN A 32 -1.07 -2.02 0.34
C ASN A 32 -0.42 -3.10 1.20
N THR A 33 -0.58 -3.01 2.53
CA THR A 33 -0.39 -4.15 3.44
C THR A 33 -1.26 -5.33 3.00
N TYR A 34 -0.68 -6.53 2.91
CA TYR A 34 -1.31 -7.73 2.36
C TYR A 34 -2.66 -8.05 3.01
N GLU A 35 -2.70 -8.02 4.35
CA GLU A 35 -3.84 -8.35 5.20
C GLU A 35 -5.02 -7.39 5.01
N TRP A 36 -4.77 -6.18 4.50
CA TRP A 36 -5.81 -5.16 4.29
C TRP A 36 -6.41 -5.19 2.89
N GLY A 37 -5.86 -6.00 1.97
CA GLY A 37 -6.23 -5.97 0.56
C GLY A 37 -7.73 -6.11 0.29
N GLY A 38 -8.36 -7.17 0.81
CA GLY A 38 -9.80 -7.39 0.62
C GLY A 38 -10.66 -6.28 1.23
N PHE A 39 -10.22 -5.69 2.34
CA PHE A 39 -10.90 -4.55 2.96
C PHE A 39 -10.81 -3.29 2.10
N LEU A 40 -9.63 -3.00 1.55
CA LEU A 40 -9.44 -1.84 0.68
C LEU A 40 -10.17 -2.00 -0.66
N VAL A 41 -10.21 -3.20 -1.23
CA VAL A 41 -11.04 -3.49 -2.42
C VAL A 41 -12.52 -3.17 -2.15
N TRP A 42 -13.01 -3.48 -0.96
CA TRP A 42 -14.39 -3.18 -0.58
C TRP A 42 -14.63 -1.67 -0.33
N GLN A 43 -13.70 -0.98 0.33
CA GLN A 43 -13.91 0.41 0.76
C GLN A 43 -13.49 1.48 -0.26
N LEU A 44 -12.57 1.13 -1.17
CA LEU A 44 -11.96 1.99 -2.17
C LEU A 44 -12.10 1.38 -3.58
N PRO A 45 -13.32 1.04 -4.04
CA PRO A 45 -13.51 0.32 -5.31
C PRO A 45 -13.07 1.12 -6.55
N GLU A 46 -12.96 2.44 -6.45
CA GLU A 46 -12.48 3.32 -7.52
C GLU A 46 -10.94 3.31 -7.67
N HIS A 47 -10.23 2.64 -6.77
CA HIS A 47 -8.77 2.57 -6.72
C HIS A 47 -8.27 1.17 -7.08
N LYS A 48 -7.10 1.10 -7.72
CA LYS A 48 -6.44 -0.19 -7.95
C LYS A 48 -5.70 -0.58 -6.68
N ILE A 49 -5.96 -1.80 -6.21
CA ILE A 49 -5.32 -2.38 -5.03
C ILE A 49 -4.31 -3.43 -5.50
N PHE A 50 -3.06 -3.29 -5.07
CA PHE A 50 -1.95 -4.11 -5.56
C PHE A 50 -2.11 -5.59 -5.22
N ILE A 51 -2.55 -5.91 -4.00
CA ILE A 51 -2.69 -7.29 -3.55
C ILE A 51 -3.89 -7.49 -2.64
N ASP A 52 -4.59 -8.61 -2.84
CA ASP A 52 -5.67 -9.09 -1.97
C ASP A 52 -5.14 -10.21 -1.06
N GLY A 53 -5.38 -10.10 0.25
CA GLY A 53 -4.96 -11.07 1.26
C GLY A 53 -5.47 -12.50 1.06
N ARG A 54 -6.37 -12.71 0.10
CA ARG A 54 -6.94 -14.01 -0.31
C ARG A 54 -6.22 -14.65 -1.51
N MET A 55 -5.11 -14.08 -2.00
CA MET A 55 -4.41 -14.53 -3.22
C MET A 55 -3.08 -15.31 -2.97
N PRO A 56 -3.07 -16.47 -2.28
CA PRO A 56 -1.81 -17.18 -2.04
C PRO A 56 -1.29 -18.01 -3.23
N ALA A 57 -2.11 -18.34 -4.23
CA ALA A 57 -1.85 -19.52 -5.08
C ALA A 57 -1.49 -19.27 -6.56
N TRP A 58 -1.48 -18.02 -7.05
CA TRP A 58 -1.27 -17.76 -8.48
C TRP A 58 0.15 -17.30 -8.76
N PHE A 59 0.67 -17.65 -9.94
CA PHE A 59 1.98 -17.21 -10.40
C PHE A 59 1.80 -16.23 -11.55
N GLY A 60 2.60 -15.16 -11.55
CA GLY A 60 2.71 -14.27 -12.70
C GLY A 60 3.53 -14.91 -13.82
N GLU A 61 3.60 -14.24 -14.97
CA GLU A 61 4.34 -14.69 -16.16
C GLU A 61 5.83 -15.00 -15.88
N ALA A 62 6.42 -14.32 -14.89
CA ALA A 62 7.80 -14.53 -14.45
C ALA A 62 7.98 -15.69 -13.45
N GLY A 63 6.94 -16.51 -13.22
CA GLY A 63 6.98 -17.66 -12.31
C GLY A 63 7.06 -17.31 -10.83
N GLN A 64 6.90 -16.03 -10.46
CA GLN A 64 6.85 -15.58 -9.06
C GLN A 64 5.41 -15.34 -8.63
N SER A 65 5.10 -15.70 -7.38
CA SER A 65 3.79 -15.39 -6.81
C SER A 65 3.68 -13.88 -6.53
N PRO A 66 2.49 -13.26 -6.68
CA PRO A 66 2.26 -11.87 -6.30
C PRO A 66 2.69 -11.57 -4.86
N TYR A 67 2.51 -12.54 -3.96
CA TYR A 67 2.98 -12.45 -2.57
C TYR A 67 4.51 -12.31 -2.47
N THR A 68 5.27 -13.05 -3.28
CA THR A 68 6.74 -12.93 -3.30
C THR A 68 7.19 -11.55 -3.76
N THR A 69 6.53 -10.99 -4.77
CA THR A 69 6.79 -9.63 -5.24
C THR A 69 6.46 -8.61 -4.16
N TRP A 70 5.28 -8.73 -3.53
CA TRP A 70 4.87 -7.89 -2.42
C TRP A 70 5.88 -7.93 -1.26
N LEU A 71 6.31 -9.14 -0.87
CA LEU A 71 7.24 -9.34 0.24
C LEU A 71 8.59 -8.65 -0.01
N LYS A 72 9.14 -8.78 -1.23
CA LYS A 72 10.37 -8.09 -1.63
C LYS A 72 10.24 -6.56 -1.55
N ILE A 73 9.08 -6.03 -1.93
CA ILE A 73 8.84 -4.58 -1.91
C ILE A 73 8.67 -4.07 -0.47
N ILE A 74 7.83 -4.71 0.34
CA ILE A 74 7.58 -4.26 1.73
C ILE A 74 8.82 -4.42 2.62
N GLN A 75 9.70 -5.36 2.29
CA GLN A 75 11.01 -5.52 2.93
C GLN A 75 12.08 -4.53 2.42
N ALA A 76 11.72 -3.60 1.53
CA ALA A 76 12.65 -2.67 0.90
C ALA A 76 13.87 -3.37 0.27
N SER A 77 13.67 -4.57 -0.29
CA SER A 77 14.74 -5.31 -0.96
C SER A 77 15.24 -4.56 -2.20
N ILE A 78 16.36 -4.99 -2.77
CA ILE A 78 16.93 -4.38 -3.98
C ILE A 78 15.88 -4.16 -5.08
N ASP A 79 15.95 -2.98 -5.69
CA ASP A 79 15.06 -2.50 -6.75
C ASP A 79 13.56 -2.44 -6.37
N TRP A 80 13.21 -2.32 -5.08
CA TRP A 80 11.81 -2.17 -4.65
C TRP A 80 11.10 -0.99 -5.33
N ASP A 81 11.80 0.13 -5.52
CA ASP A 81 11.31 1.38 -6.12
C ASP A 81 11.06 1.21 -7.62
N LYS A 82 11.96 0.52 -8.32
CA LYS A 82 11.81 0.17 -9.74
C LYS A 82 10.64 -0.77 -9.93
N LYS A 83 10.41 -1.73 -9.03
CA LYS A 83 9.25 -2.63 -9.08
C LYS A 83 7.96 -1.84 -8.93
N LEU A 84 7.84 -0.98 -7.91
CA LEU A 84 6.68 -0.10 -7.74
C LEU A 84 6.42 0.77 -8.98
N THR A 85 7.48 1.31 -9.58
CA THR A 85 7.41 2.07 -10.83
C THR A 85 6.90 1.21 -12.00
N ALA A 86 7.39 -0.01 -12.14
CA ALA A 86 6.95 -0.94 -13.19
C ALA A 86 5.47 -1.34 -13.05
N TYR A 87 4.96 -1.44 -11.82
CA TYR A 87 3.53 -1.65 -11.54
C TYR A 87 2.69 -0.36 -11.59
N GLY A 88 3.33 0.79 -11.82
CA GLY A 88 2.66 2.09 -11.90
C GLY A 88 1.97 2.51 -10.59
N THR A 89 2.49 2.08 -9.44
CA THR A 89 1.92 2.45 -8.14
C THR A 89 2.29 3.88 -7.78
N ASP A 90 1.33 4.66 -7.29
CA ASP A 90 1.51 6.07 -6.93
C ASP A 90 1.18 6.36 -5.46
N CYS A 91 0.69 5.36 -4.73
CA CYS A 91 0.32 5.44 -3.33
C CYS A 91 0.77 4.18 -2.59
N LEU A 92 1.42 4.33 -1.43
CA LEU A 92 1.72 3.24 -0.51
C LEU A 92 0.80 3.38 0.69
N PHE A 93 0.02 2.36 1.00
CA PHE A 93 -0.87 2.29 2.15
C PHE A 93 -0.44 1.10 3.01
N ILE A 94 0.51 1.34 3.90
CA ILE A 94 1.25 0.30 4.61
C ILE A 94 1.19 0.48 6.12
N GLY A 95 1.54 -0.57 6.86
CA GLY A 95 1.72 -0.49 8.31
C GLY A 95 2.94 0.35 8.71
N PRO A 96 2.84 1.14 9.79
CA PRO A 96 4.00 1.77 10.42
C PRO A 96 5.05 0.74 10.82
N GLY A 97 6.33 1.08 10.70
CA GLY A 97 7.44 0.23 11.17
C GLY A 97 7.78 -0.95 10.26
N THR A 98 7.12 -1.10 9.11
CA THR A 98 7.62 -1.98 8.04
C THR A 98 8.97 -1.47 7.52
N PHE A 99 9.82 -2.33 6.96
CA PHE A 99 11.13 -1.90 6.42
C PHE A 99 10.98 -0.79 5.38
N LEU A 100 9.97 -0.88 4.51
CA LEU A 100 9.67 0.17 3.54
C LEU A 100 9.24 1.48 4.21
N ASP A 101 8.40 1.43 5.24
CA ASP A 101 8.00 2.63 6.00
C ASP A 101 9.21 3.29 6.69
N LEU A 102 10.06 2.50 7.34
CA LEU A 102 11.27 3.00 8.00
C LEU A 102 12.25 3.63 6.99
N LEU A 103 12.47 2.98 5.84
CA LEU A 103 13.30 3.53 4.78
C LEU A 103 12.78 4.88 4.28
N LEU A 104 11.46 5.01 4.10
CA LEU A 104 10.86 6.25 3.62
C LEU A 104 10.88 7.35 4.68
N GLN A 105 10.79 7.03 5.97
CA GLN A 105 10.98 8.04 7.02
C GLN A 105 12.36 8.70 6.94
N GLU A 106 13.39 7.97 6.54
CA GLU A 106 14.75 8.50 6.41
C GLU A 106 15.04 9.11 5.03
N GLN A 107 14.48 8.53 3.96
CA GLN A 107 14.93 8.79 2.59
C GLN A 107 13.78 9.08 1.61
N ALA A 108 12.58 9.45 2.08
CA ALA A 108 11.42 9.69 1.22
C ALA A 108 11.71 10.65 0.05
N GLU A 109 12.39 11.78 0.31
CA GLU A 109 12.70 12.77 -0.73
C GLU A 109 13.55 12.18 -1.86
N ARG A 110 14.56 11.36 -1.51
CA ARG A 110 15.42 10.66 -2.48
C ARG A 110 14.61 9.80 -3.44
N PHE A 111 13.54 9.18 -2.94
CA PHE A 111 12.67 8.32 -3.71
C PHE A 111 11.41 9.04 -4.21
N GLY A 112 11.31 10.36 -4.07
CA GLY A 112 10.17 11.15 -4.52
C GLY A 112 8.85 10.75 -3.85
N TYR A 113 8.89 10.41 -2.56
CA TYR A 113 7.70 10.16 -1.76
C TYR A 113 7.46 11.26 -0.75
N ARG A 114 6.21 11.43 -0.33
CA ARG A 114 5.83 12.27 0.81
C ARG A 114 4.77 11.57 1.65
N ALA A 115 4.89 11.67 2.98
CA ALA A 115 3.84 11.19 3.88
C ALA A 115 2.64 12.14 3.79
N ILE A 116 1.44 11.60 3.55
CA ILE A 116 0.18 12.37 3.54
C ILE A 116 -0.75 11.99 4.71
N TYR A 117 -0.50 10.84 5.34
CA TYR A 117 -1.23 10.38 6.51
C TYR A 117 -0.36 9.48 7.36
N ARG A 118 -0.51 9.57 8.68
CA ARG A 118 0.02 8.59 9.62
C ARG A 118 -0.82 8.55 10.88
N ASP A 119 -1.10 7.34 11.35
CA ASP A 119 -1.55 7.06 12.71
C ASP A 119 -0.82 5.84 13.27
N ASP A 120 -1.31 5.34 14.39
CA ASP A 120 -0.85 4.16 15.11
C ASP A 120 -1.02 2.84 14.34
N LEU A 121 -1.87 2.80 13.31
CA LEU A 121 -2.17 1.60 12.53
C LEU A 121 -1.68 1.66 11.08
N ALA A 122 -1.67 2.83 10.44
CA ALA A 122 -1.38 3.00 9.01
C ALA A 122 -0.53 4.23 8.71
N ALA A 123 0.33 4.10 7.69
CA ALA A 123 1.05 5.18 7.06
C ALA A 123 0.70 5.22 5.56
N ILE A 124 0.45 6.42 5.04
CA ILE A 124 0.21 6.63 3.61
C ILE A 124 1.28 7.54 3.01
N TRP A 125 1.99 7.00 2.03
CA TRP A 125 3.00 7.71 1.25
C TRP A 125 2.50 7.91 -0.16
N LEU A 126 2.58 9.14 -0.67
CA LEU A 126 2.23 9.47 -2.04
C LEU A 126 3.50 9.70 -2.84
N LYS A 127 3.56 9.13 -4.05
CA LYS A 127 4.61 9.44 -5.03
C LYS A 127 4.37 10.85 -5.57
N SER A 128 5.38 11.71 -5.48
CA SER A 128 5.42 13.07 -6.05
C SER A 128 5.79 13.05 -7.52
#